data_AF-A0A2V9CXG0-F1
#
_entry.id   AF-A0A2V9CXG0-F1
#
_cell.length_a   1.000
_cell.length_b   1.000
_cell.length_c   1.000
_cell.angle_alpha   90.00
_cell.angle_beta   90.00
_cell.angle_gamma   90.00
#
_symmetry.space_group_name_H-M   'P 1'
#
loop_
_entity.id
_entity.type
_entity.pdbx_description
1 polymer ?
#
loop_
_entity_poly.entity_id
_entity_poly.type
_entity_poly.pdbx_seq_one_letter_code
_entity_poly.pdbx_strand_id
1 'polypeptide(L)'
;MTCSCRRVSLLRIAAFASLLFLAAISRAQVMPQDRILASISDSEVRQLKGNVHPLARAEFDRGRVADSTSLSRITMFFRLSPSQQAALSRLLSEQQDRYSPN
;
A
#
# COMPACT_ATOMS: atom_id res chain seq x y z
N MET A 1 45.02 37.90 7.85
CA MET A 1 43.54 37.75 7.89
C MET A 1 43.06 36.78 6.80
N THR A 2 43.34 35.48 6.89
CA THR A 2 42.95 34.49 5.85
C THR A 2 42.31 33.22 6.43
N CYS A 3 42.37 33.04 7.76
CA CYS A 3 41.93 31.81 8.42
C CYS A 3 40.40 31.71 8.63
N SER A 4 39.70 32.85 8.77
CA SER A 4 38.25 32.90 9.03
C SER A 4 37.40 32.58 7.79
N CYS A 5 37.81 33.07 6.60
CA CYS A 5 37.07 32.88 5.35
C CYS A 5 37.06 31.41 4.89
N ARG A 6 38.14 30.68 5.19
CA ARG A 6 38.29 29.25 4.87
C ARG A 6 37.42 28.35 5.76
N ARG A 7 37.25 28.71 7.04
CA ARG A 7 36.34 28.01 7.97
C ARG A 7 34.86 28.16 7.58
N VAL A 8 34.43 29.37 7.23
CA VAL A 8 33.04 29.63 6.80
C VAL A 8 32.71 28.92 5.49
N SER A 9 33.67 28.84 4.56
CA SER A 9 33.51 28.09 3.31
C SER A 9 33.35 26.57 3.54
N LEU A 10 34.18 25.98 4.41
CA LEU A 10 34.09 24.57 4.77
C LEU A 10 32.77 24.20 5.49
N LEU A 11 32.29 25.06 6.38
CA LEU A 11 30.99 24.90 7.06
C LEU A 11 29.81 24.89 6.08
N ARG A 12 29.85 25.74 5.04
CA ARG A 12 28.80 25.79 4.01
C ARG A 12 28.83 24.55 3.12
N ILE A 13 30.01 24.06 2.76
CA ILE A 13 30.16 22.83 1.97
C ILE A 13 29.64 21.62 2.76
N ALA A 14 29.97 21.52 4.04
CA ALA A 14 29.49 20.44 4.91
C ALA A 14 27.97 20.47 5.10
N ALA A 15 27.38 21.65 5.30
CA ALA A 15 25.93 21.81 5.39
C ALA A 15 25.23 21.42 4.08
N PHE A 16 25.78 21.81 2.93
CA PHE A 16 25.21 21.46 1.62
C PHE A 16 25.32 19.95 1.33
N ALA A 17 26.45 19.33 1.65
CA ALA A 17 26.64 17.89 1.53
C ALA A 17 25.69 17.11 2.46
N SER A 18 25.48 17.59 3.69
CA SER A 18 24.52 17.01 4.63
C SER A 18 23.07 17.11 4.12
N LEU A 19 22.68 18.26 3.55
CA LEU A 19 21.36 18.43 2.94
C LEU A 19 21.14 17.49 1.75
N LEU A 20 22.14 17.35 0.88
CA LEU A 20 22.11 16.41 -0.25
C LEU A 20 21.98 14.96 0.22
N PHE A 21 22.70 14.59 1.28
CA PHE A 21 22.65 13.24 1.85
C PHE A 21 21.28 12.95 2.45
N LEU A 22 20.68 13.89 3.17
CA LEU A 22 19.34 13.75 3.74
C LEU A 22 18.26 13.65 2.66
N ALA A 23 18.40 14.38 1.56
CA ALA A 23 17.50 14.32 0.40
C ALA A 23 17.63 13.01 -0.41
N ALA A 24 18.78 12.34 -0.35
CA ALA A 24 18.96 11.04 -1.01
C ALA A 24 18.24 9.90 -0.27
N ILE A 25 18.19 9.96 1.07
CA ILE A 25 17.56 8.92 1.92
C ILE A 25 16.03 9.00 1.86
N SER A 26 15.46 10.17 1.59
CA SER A 26 14.00 10.37 1.55
C SER A 26 13.28 9.66 0.39
N ARG A 27 14.01 9.07 -0.56
CA ARG A 27 13.45 8.34 -1.71
C ARG A 27 13.25 6.83 -1.49
N ALA A 28 13.38 6.32 -0.27
CA ALA A 28 13.18 4.90 0.07
C ALA A 28 11.69 4.45 0.08
N GLN A 29 10.82 5.14 -0.66
CA GLN A 29 9.41 4.77 -0.75
C GLN A 29 9.25 3.75 -1.88
N VAL A 30 8.85 2.51 -1.54
CA VAL A 30 8.46 1.51 -2.54
C VAL A 30 7.21 2.04 -3.25
N MET A 31 7.36 2.49 -4.49
CA MET A 31 6.23 2.96 -5.27
C MET A 31 5.30 1.77 -5.54
N PRO A 32 4.00 1.85 -5.22
CA PRO A 32 3.05 0.80 -5.54
C PRO A 32 3.07 0.55 -7.05
N GLN A 33 3.19 -0.72 -7.44
CA GLN A 33 3.04 -1.12 -8.84
C GLN A 33 1.58 -0.96 -9.24
N ASP A 34 1.35 -0.33 -10.40
CA ASP A 34 0.02 -0.29 -10.99
C ASP A 34 -0.43 -1.73 -11.32
N ARG A 35 -1.68 -2.04 -10.95
CA ARG A 35 -2.28 -3.36 -11.15
C ARG A 35 -3.33 -3.36 -12.25
N ILE A 36 -3.68 -2.19 -12.79
CA ILE A 36 -4.63 -2.02 -13.88
C ILE A 36 -3.81 -1.65 -15.12
N LEU A 37 -3.20 -2.67 -15.74
CA LEU A 37 -2.31 -2.47 -16.89
C LEU A 37 -3.05 -2.37 -18.23
N ALA A 38 -4.37 -2.60 -18.22
CA ALA A 38 -5.22 -2.63 -19.41
C ALA A 38 -6.57 -1.95 -19.12
N SER A 39 -7.28 -1.59 -20.18
CA SER A 39 -8.66 -1.08 -20.08
C SER A 39 -9.59 -2.13 -19.48
N ILE A 40 -10.53 -1.69 -18.66
CA ILE A 40 -11.56 -2.55 -18.06
C ILE A 40 -12.54 -2.99 -19.16
N SER A 41 -12.78 -4.29 -19.29
CA SER A 41 -13.75 -4.87 -20.21
C SER A 41 -14.78 -5.71 -19.46
N ASP A 42 -16.07 -5.50 -19.75
CA ASP A 42 -17.17 -6.27 -19.16
C ASP A 42 -17.17 -7.75 -19.60
N SER A 43 -16.40 -8.09 -20.64
CA SER A 43 -16.17 -9.48 -21.04
C SER A 43 -15.16 -10.21 -20.14
N GLU A 44 -14.35 -9.48 -19.37
CA GLU A 44 -13.26 -10.01 -18.54
C GLU A 44 -13.64 -10.07 -17.07
N VAL A 45 -14.64 -10.89 -16.75
CA VAL A 45 -15.12 -11.08 -15.37
C VAL A 45 -14.58 -12.35 -14.74
N ARG A 46 -14.33 -12.29 -13.43
CA ARG A 46 -13.91 -13.45 -12.61
C ARG A 46 -14.97 -13.71 -11.55
N GLN A 47 -15.48 -14.94 -11.52
CA GLN A 47 -16.42 -15.35 -10.49
C GLN A 47 -15.75 -15.38 -9.12
N LEU A 48 -16.28 -14.59 -8.18
CA LEU A 48 -15.94 -14.72 -6.76
C LEU A 48 -16.66 -15.95 -6.22
N LYS A 49 -15.94 -16.85 -5.54
CA LYS A 49 -16.52 -18.04 -4.91
C LYS A 49 -16.84 -17.76 -3.45
N GLY A 50 -17.88 -18.41 -2.92
CA GLY A 50 -18.26 -18.28 -1.51
C GLY A 50 -18.85 -16.91 -1.14
N ASN A 51 -19.34 -16.16 -2.12
CA ASN A 51 -19.91 -14.82 -1.96
C ASN A 51 -21.43 -14.80 -1.80
N VAL A 52 -22.10 -15.97 -1.86
CA VAL A 52 -23.55 -16.09 -1.69
C VAL A 52 -23.84 -16.32 -0.21
N HIS A 53 -24.64 -15.43 0.38
CA HIS A 53 -25.05 -15.55 1.78
C HIS A 53 -25.97 -16.77 1.97
N PRO A 54 -25.85 -17.57 3.06
CA PRO A 54 -26.66 -18.78 3.26
C PRO A 54 -28.19 -18.57 3.25
N LEU A 55 -28.64 -17.36 3.60
CA LEU A 55 -30.06 -16.97 3.57
C LEU A 55 -30.56 -16.49 2.20
N ALA A 56 -29.68 -16.35 1.19
CA ALA A 56 -30.08 -16.00 -0.17
C ALA A 56 -30.62 -17.25 -0.90
N ARG A 57 -31.80 -17.72 -0.45
CA ARG A 57 -32.50 -18.90 -0.97
C ARG A 57 -33.65 -18.46 -1.87
N ALA A 58 -33.97 -19.27 -2.89
CA ALA A 58 -34.97 -18.93 -3.90
C ALA A 58 -36.38 -18.71 -3.31
N GLU A 59 -36.75 -19.48 -2.29
CA GLU A 59 -38.03 -19.35 -1.58
C GLU A 59 -38.17 -18.05 -0.77
N PHE A 60 -37.07 -17.34 -0.50
CA PHE A 60 -37.07 -16.04 0.18
C PHE A 60 -36.87 -14.87 -0.79
N ASP A 61 -36.75 -15.15 -2.08
CA ASP A 61 -36.63 -14.13 -3.11
C ASP A 61 -37.95 -13.34 -3.25
N ARG A 62 -37.85 -12.01 -3.26
CA ARG A 62 -38.99 -11.08 -3.42
C ARG A 62 -38.92 -10.31 -4.74
N GLY A 63 -38.05 -10.74 -5.65
CA GLY A 63 -37.82 -10.08 -6.92
C GLY A 63 -36.80 -8.95 -6.83
N ARG A 64 -36.61 -8.29 -7.98
CA ARG A 64 -35.59 -7.26 -8.17
C ARG A 64 -35.89 -6.02 -7.32
N VAL A 65 -34.86 -5.49 -6.68
CA VAL A 65 -34.91 -4.18 -6.01
C VAL A 65 -34.99 -3.04 -7.04
N ALA A 66 -35.56 -1.89 -6.68
CA ALA A 66 -35.61 -0.74 -7.59
C ALA A 66 -34.19 -0.26 -7.96
N ASP A 67 -33.98 0.12 -9.22
CA ASP A 67 -32.66 0.55 -9.70
C ASP A 67 -32.17 1.84 -9.02
N SER A 68 -33.09 2.62 -8.42
CA SER A 68 -32.78 3.82 -7.64
C SER A 68 -32.39 3.52 -6.19
N THR A 69 -32.39 2.25 -5.76
CA THR A 69 -32.05 1.90 -4.38
C THR A 69 -30.55 2.10 -4.13
N SER A 70 -30.24 2.99 -3.18
CA SER A 70 -28.87 3.24 -2.77
C SER A 70 -28.34 2.10 -1.90
N LEU A 71 -27.19 1.54 -2.30
CA LEU A 71 -26.43 0.59 -1.48
C LEU A 71 -25.55 1.37 -0.51
N SER A 72 -25.98 1.50 0.75
CA SER A 72 -25.31 2.35 1.75
C SER A 72 -23.86 1.97 2.07
N ARG A 73 -23.46 0.71 1.83
CA ARG A 73 -22.10 0.24 2.11
C ARG A 73 -21.73 -0.95 1.22
N ILE A 74 -20.58 -0.85 0.57
CA ILE A 74 -19.90 -1.95 -0.12
C ILE A 74 -18.46 -1.98 0.40
N THR A 75 -18.00 -3.13 0.87
CA THR A 75 -16.60 -3.31 1.33
C THR A 75 -15.94 -4.38 0.47
N MET A 76 -14.75 -4.09 -0.04
CA MET A 76 -13.94 -5.00 -0.83
C MET A 76 -12.60 -5.26 -0.13
N PHE A 77 -12.20 -6.53 -0.09
CA PHE A 77 -10.91 -6.94 0.45
C PHE A 77 -10.04 -7.51 -0.66
N PHE A 78 -8.84 -6.96 -0.82
CA PHE A 78 -7.88 -7.40 -1.82
C PHE A 78 -6.80 -8.27 -1.16
N ARG A 79 -6.33 -9.27 -1.90
CA ARG A 79 -5.19 -10.09 -1.46
C ARG A 79 -3.89 -9.29 -1.59
N LEU A 80 -3.01 -9.45 -0.61
CA LEU A 80 -1.64 -8.95 -0.68
C LEU A 80 -0.90 -9.62 -1.85
N SER A 81 0.07 -8.91 -2.46
CA SER A 81 1.01 -9.57 -3.38
C SER A 81 1.84 -10.62 -2.63
N PRO A 82 2.43 -11.61 -3.33
CA PRO A 82 3.31 -12.58 -2.68
C PRO A 82 4.44 -11.92 -1.87
N SER A 83 5.04 -10.84 -2.39
CA SER A 83 6.08 -10.07 -1.70
C SER A 83 5.56 -9.35 -0.45
N GLN A 84 4.38 -8.73 -0.52
CA GLN A 84 3.75 -8.08 0.62
C GLN A 84 3.38 -9.08 1.71
N GLN A 85 2.84 -10.25 1.32
CA GLN A 85 2.52 -11.31 2.27
C GLN A 85 3.77 -11.84 2.97
N ALA A 86 4.85 -12.09 2.22
CA ALA A 86 6.12 -12.54 2.81
C ALA A 86 6.72 -11.51 3.77
N ALA A 87 6.71 -10.23 3.39
CA ALA A 87 7.17 -9.14 4.25
C ALA A 87 6.33 -9.03 5.53
N LEU A 88 5.01 -9.14 5.42
CA LEU A 88 4.11 -9.12 6.57
C LEU A 88 4.37 -10.32 7.50
N SER A 89 4.47 -11.53 6.96
CA SER A 89 4.77 -12.73 7.75
C SER A 89 6.11 -12.61 8.48
N ARG A 90 7.13 -12.05 7.82
CA ARG A 90 8.44 -11.78 8.43
C ARG A 90 8.32 -10.78 9.59
N LEU A 91 7.68 -9.64 9.34
CA LEU A 91 7.48 -8.62 10.36
C LEU A 91 6.75 -9.17 11.59
N LEU A 92 5.71 -9.98 11.37
CA LEU A 92 4.97 -10.62 12.46
C LEU A 92 5.84 -11.61 13.25
N SER A 93 6.74 -12.34 12.59
CA SER A 93 7.68 -13.24 13.29
C SER A 93 8.72 -12.47 14.09
N GLU A 94 9.23 -11.38 13.54
CA GLU A 94 10.23 -10.52 14.19
C GLU A 94 9.64 -9.85 15.45
N GLN A 95 8.43 -9.29 15.36
CA GLN A 95 7.75 -8.68 16.53
C GLN A 95 7.46 -9.66 17.68
N GLN A 96 7.42 -10.95 17.40
CA GLN A 96 7.19 -11.99 18.42
C GLN A 96 8.50 -12.50 19.04
N ASP A 97 9.65 -12.21 18.42
CA ASP A 97 10.95 -12.56 18.95
C ASP A 97 11.47 -11.43 19.85
N ARG A 98 11.66 -11.72 21.14
CA ARG A 98 12.18 -10.73 22.11
C ARG A 98 13.59 -10.23 21.75
N TYR A 99 14.37 -11.04 21.04
CA TYR A 99 15.72 -10.69 20.61
C TYR A 99 15.76 -10.04 19.23
N SER A 100 14.61 -9.93 18.56
CA SER A 100 14.48 -9.16 17.32
C SER A 100 14.77 -7.68 17.59
N PRO A 101 15.54 -7.02 16.70
CA PRO A 101 15.70 -5.57 16.73
C PRO A 101 14.46 -4.81 16.20
N ASN A 102 13.46 -5.53 15.66
CA ASN A 102 12.18 -5.05 15.15
C ASN A 102 11.03 -5.39 16.08
#